data_AF-A0AAD7PVW8-F1
#
_entry.id   AF-A0AAD7PVW8-F1
#
_cell.length_a   1.000
_cell.length_b   1.000
_cell.length_c   1.000
_cell.angle_alpha   90.00
_cell.angle_beta   90.00
_cell.angle_gamma   90.00
#
_symmetry.space_group_name_H-M   'P 1'
#
loop_
_entity.id
_entity.type
_entity.pdbx_description
1 polymer ?
#
loop_
_entity_poly.entity_id
_entity_poly.type
_entity_poly.pdbx_seq_one_letter_code
_entity_poly.pdbx_strand_id
1 'polypeptide(L)'
;MSISEIPASTASLPDTGISLQRVQLVSKSVSEKLLRKFYDKYEYDFDYEQSGLWSPPVHRSVFLSSHGTIFTEQEMLEKLRNRTDSCSHSRKQKAWLNALCCS
;
A
#
# COMPACT_ATOMS: atom_id res chain seq x y z
N MET A 1 -15.73 43.87 12.18
CA MET A 1 -14.81 42.90 11.54
C MET A 1 -15.62 42.14 10.52
N SER A 2 -15.46 42.43 9.22
CA SER A 2 -16.16 41.71 8.15
C SER A 2 -15.35 40.49 7.76
N ILE A 3 -16.01 39.34 7.81
CA ILE A 3 -15.52 38.07 7.28
C ILE A 3 -15.62 38.10 5.75
N SER A 4 -14.49 37.93 5.08
CA SER A 4 -14.41 37.82 3.62
C SER A 4 -14.93 36.44 3.18
N GLU A 5 -15.91 36.46 2.30
CA GLU A 5 -16.42 35.26 1.62
C GLU A 5 -15.40 34.80 0.57
N ILE A 6 -15.02 33.52 0.61
CA ILE A 6 -14.20 32.87 -0.41
C ILE A 6 -15.17 32.16 -1.36
N PRO A 7 -15.17 32.43 -2.67
CA PRO A 7 -16.02 31.70 -3.59
C PRO A 7 -15.51 30.26 -3.75
N ALA A 8 -16.31 29.31 -3.30
CA ALA A 8 -16.12 27.89 -3.61
C ALA A 8 -16.36 27.68 -5.11
N SER A 9 -15.29 27.58 -5.89
CA SER A 9 -15.38 27.07 -7.26
C SER A 9 -15.72 25.59 -7.20
N THR A 10 -17.01 25.27 -7.30
CA THR A 10 -17.52 23.94 -7.63
C THR A 10 -16.97 23.55 -8.99
N ALA A 11 -15.84 22.84 -9.01
CA ALA A 11 -15.34 22.19 -10.21
C ALA A 11 -16.25 20.98 -10.48
N SER A 12 -17.17 21.12 -11.42
CA SER A 12 -17.92 19.99 -11.97
C SER A 12 -16.94 19.07 -12.70
N LEU A 13 -16.63 17.93 -12.09
CA LEU A 13 -15.85 16.84 -12.69
C LEU A 13 -16.64 16.25 -13.87
N PRO A 14 -16.07 16.15 -15.08
CA PRO A 14 -16.65 15.32 -16.12
C PRO A 14 -16.54 13.84 -15.70
N ASP A 15 -17.68 13.16 -15.67
CA ASP A 15 -17.80 11.71 -15.54
C ASP A 15 -16.99 11.05 -16.67
N THR A 16 -15.74 10.76 -16.38
CA THR A 16 -14.85 10.01 -17.27
C THR A 16 -14.62 8.71 -16.55
N GLY A 17 -15.28 7.66 -17.02
CA GLY A 17 -15.11 6.30 -16.53
C GLY A 17 -13.64 6.02 -16.26
N ILE A 18 -13.36 5.45 -15.09
CA ILE A 18 -12.02 5.19 -14.56
C ILE A 18 -11.22 4.43 -15.62
N SER A 19 -10.51 5.17 -16.48
CA SER A 19 -9.55 4.60 -17.38
C SER A 19 -8.34 4.27 -16.52
N LEU A 20 -7.79 3.07 -16.68
CA LEU A 20 -6.54 2.61 -16.06
C LEU A 20 -5.30 3.40 -16.58
N GLN A 21 -5.47 4.69 -16.82
CA GLN A 21 -4.53 5.60 -17.46
C GLN A 21 -4.07 6.67 -16.46
N ARG A 22 -3.87 6.29 -15.20
CA ARG A 22 -3.26 7.19 -14.20
C ARG A 22 -1.74 7.26 -14.32
N VAL A 23 -1.14 6.32 -15.05
CA VAL A 23 0.31 6.25 -15.26
C VAL A 23 0.59 6.70 -16.69
N GLN A 24 1.18 7.88 -16.83
CA GLN A 24 1.67 8.39 -18.10
C GLN A 24 3.15 8.04 -18.25
N LEU A 25 3.50 7.33 -19.32
CA LEU A 25 4.89 7.14 -19.69
C LEU A 25 5.42 8.44 -20.28
N VAL A 26 6.51 8.96 -19.71
CA VAL A 26 7.19 10.17 -20.17
C VAL A 26 8.63 9.85 -20.53
N SER A 27 9.25 10.67 -21.39
CA SER A 27 10.67 10.52 -21.69
C SER A 27 11.54 10.85 -20.48
N LYS A 28 12.75 10.28 -20.42
CA LYS A 28 13.71 10.54 -19.34
C LYS A 28 13.99 12.05 -19.16
N SER A 29 14.09 12.80 -20.25
CA SER A 29 14.35 14.25 -20.15
C SER A 29 13.19 15.01 -19.48
N VAL A 30 11.95 14.55 -19.64
CA VAL A 30 10.78 15.12 -18.97
C VAL A 30 10.77 14.73 -17.49
N SER A 31 11.06 13.47 -17.15
CA SER A 31 11.12 13.04 -15.74
C SER A 31 12.18 13.80 -14.95
N GLU A 32 13.38 13.97 -15.50
CA GLU A 32 14.48 14.70 -14.85
C GLU A 32 14.15 16.18 -14.59
N LYS A 33 13.45 16.82 -15.53
CA LYS A 33 13.01 18.21 -15.37
C LYS A 33 11.97 18.35 -14.26
N LEU A 34 11.06 17.39 -14.14
CA LEU A 34 10.04 17.38 -13.08
C LEU A 34 10.69 17.16 -11.70
N LEU A 35 11.59 16.19 -11.57
CA LEU A 35 12.32 15.93 -10.32
C LEU A 35 13.07 17.17 -9.83
N ARG A 36 13.70 17.92 -10.75
CA ARG A 36 14.38 19.17 -10.39
C ARG A 36 13.42 20.28 -9.94
N LYS A 37 12.24 20.37 -10.54
CA LYS A 37 11.26 21.43 -10.24
C LYS A 37 10.67 21.29 -8.84
N PHE A 38 10.46 20.06 -8.39
CA PHE A 38 9.82 19.74 -7.12
C PHE A 38 10.82 19.17 -6.10
N TYR A 39 12.08 19.61 -6.17
CA TYR A 39 13.12 19.17 -5.25
C TYR A 39 12.96 19.86 -3.89
N ASP A 40 12.55 19.11 -2.88
CA ASP A 40 12.19 19.59 -1.53
C ASP A 40 13.22 19.20 -0.45
N LYS A 41 14.42 18.73 -0.83
CA LYS A 41 15.47 18.27 0.09
C LYS A 41 15.77 19.27 1.21
N TYR A 42 15.73 20.57 0.93
CA TYR A 42 16.06 21.61 1.90
C TYR A 42 14.95 21.86 2.93
N GLU A 43 13.70 21.54 2.63
CA GLU A 43 12.57 21.77 3.54
C GLU A 43 12.45 20.64 4.58
N TYR A 44 12.84 19.42 4.20
CA TYR A 44 12.63 18.22 5.02
C TYR A 44 13.92 17.43 5.36
N ASP A 45 15.10 17.93 4.94
CA ASP A 45 16.41 17.24 5.04
C ASP A 45 16.37 15.78 4.53
N PHE A 46 15.53 15.54 3.51
CA PHE A 46 15.24 14.19 3.05
C PHE A 46 16.22 13.76 1.95
N ASP A 47 17.00 12.72 2.21
CA ASP A 47 17.97 12.21 1.23
C ASP A 47 17.35 11.14 0.32
N TYR A 48 16.86 11.59 -0.84
CA TYR A 48 16.23 10.75 -1.86
C TYR A 48 17.09 9.55 -2.28
N GLU A 49 18.41 9.74 -2.38
CA GLU A 49 19.35 8.70 -2.80
C GLU A 49 19.53 7.59 -1.75
N GLN A 50 19.34 7.91 -0.46
CA GLN A 50 19.51 6.96 0.65
C GLN A 50 18.19 6.37 1.15
N SER A 51 17.08 7.10 0.98
CA SER A 51 15.82 6.80 1.66
C SER A 51 15.19 5.47 1.27
N GLY A 52 15.52 4.88 0.12
CA GLY A 52 14.98 3.61 -0.34
C GLY A 52 13.46 3.59 -0.58
N LEU A 53 12.73 4.64 -0.18
CA LEU A 53 11.28 4.81 -0.30
C LEU A 53 10.84 4.95 -1.76
N TRP A 54 11.76 5.34 -2.63
CA TRP A 54 11.55 5.46 -4.07
C TRP A 54 12.15 4.29 -4.88
N SER A 55 12.76 3.30 -4.21
CA SER A 55 13.12 2.05 -4.88
C SER A 55 11.84 1.37 -5.36
N PRO A 56 11.82 0.75 -6.55
CA PRO A 56 10.73 -0.13 -6.93
C PRO A 56 10.49 -1.13 -5.80
N PRO A 57 9.23 -1.46 -5.46
CA PRO A 57 8.96 -2.50 -4.48
C PRO A 57 9.74 -3.76 -4.86
N VAL A 58 10.82 -4.04 -4.14
CA VAL A 58 11.65 -5.20 -4.42
C VAL A 58 10.83 -6.41 -3.99
N HIS A 59 10.45 -7.24 -4.94
CA HIS A 59 9.83 -8.53 -4.65
C HIS A 59 10.80 -9.31 -3.79
N ARG A 60 10.47 -9.46 -2.51
CA ARG A 60 11.22 -10.30 -1.59
C ARG A 60 11.01 -11.74 -2.07
N SER A 61 11.99 -12.29 -2.77
CA SER A 61 11.94 -13.67 -3.27
C SER A 61 12.11 -14.71 -2.17
N VAL A 62 12.28 -14.28 -0.91
CA VAL A 62 12.64 -15.16 0.19
C VAL A 62 11.72 -14.92 1.38
N PHE A 63 10.91 -15.93 1.68
CA PHE A 63 10.22 -16.05 2.95
C PHE A 63 11.13 -16.91 3.85
N LEU A 64 11.75 -16.29 4.85
CA LEU A 64 12.61 -17.00 5.79
C LEU A 64 11.78 -17.68 6.86
N SER A 65 12.08 -18.95 7.14
CA SER A 65 11.69 -19.61 8.39
C SER A 65 12.50 -19.06 9.56
N SER A 66 12.00 -19.23 10.78
CA SER A 66 12.90 -19.24 11.93
C SER A 66 13.97 -20.33 11.71
N HIS A 67 15.22 -20.03 12.05
CA HIS A 67 16.44 -20.78 11.68
C HIS A 67 16.97 -20.61 10.24
N GLY A 68 16.54 -19.57 9.51
CA GLY A 68 17.24 -19.14 8.29
C GLY A 68 17.03 -20.03 7.06
N THR A 69 16.11 -20.99 7.13
CA THR A 69 15.76 -21.84 5.99
C THR A 69 14.86 -21.07 5.03
N ILE A 70 15.19 -21.12 3.75
CA ILE A 70 14.39 -20.52 2.67
C ILE A 70 13.19 -21.43 2.39
N PHE A 71 11.97 -20.88 2.42
CA PHE A 71 10.79 -21.61 1.95
C PHE A 71 10.71 -21.60 0.43
N THR A 72 10.35 -22.74 -0.14
CA THR A 72 9.78 -22.81 -1.48
C THR A 72 8.41 -22.11 -1.52
N GLU A 73 7.97 -21.70 -2.70
CA GLU A 73 6.67 -21.04 -2.88
C GLU A 73 5.52 -21.90 -2.35
N GLN A 74 5.58 -23.21 -2.58
CA GLN A 74 4.58 -24.18 -2.14
C GLN A 74 4.52 -24.28 -0.60
N GLU A 75 5.67 -24.36 0.07
CA GLU A 75 5.74 -24.41 1.54
C GLU A 75 5.21 -23.12 2.17
N MET A 76 5.46 -21.97 1.54
CA MET A 76 4.89 -20.69 1.99
C MET A 76 3.37 -20.69 1.88
N LEU A 77 2.83 -21.07 0.71
CA LEU A 77 1.38 -21.11 0.48
C LEU A 77 0.69 -22.05 1.46
N GLU A 78 1.30 -23.21 1.73
CA GLU A 78 0.79 -24.16 2.72
C GLU A 78 0.80 -23.58 4.14
N LYS A 79 1.88 -22.93 4.56
CA LYS A 79 1.92 -22.23 5.86
C LYS A 79 0.87 -21.15 6.00
N LEU A 80 0.62 -20.40 4.94
CA LEU A 80 -0.39 -19.34 4.93
C LEU A 80 -1.80 -19.92 5.06
N ARG A 81 -2.08 -21.02 4.35
CA ARG A 81 -3.34 -21.77 4.45
C ARG A 81 -3.55 -22.26 5.89
N ASN A 82 -2.55 -22.90 6.49
CA ASN A 82 -2.64 -23.43 7.86
C ASN A 82 -2.93 -22.33 8.92
N ARG A 83 -2.35 -21.13 8.77
CA ARG A 83 -2.67 -19.98 9.64
C ARG A 83 -4.09 -19.47 9.44
N THR A 84 -4.57 -19.47 8.20
CA THR A 84 -5.92 -19.02 7.86
C THR A 84 -6.97 -19.99 8.40
N ASP A 85 -6.73 -21.30 8.22
CA ASP A 85 -7.62 -22.37 8.66
C ASP A 85 -7.72 -22.44 10.18
N SER A 86 -6.60 -22.40 10.90
CA SER A 86 -6.57 -22.38 12.38
C SER A 86 -7.30 -21.16 12.96
N CYS A 87 -7.16 -19.99 12.33
CA CYS A 87 -7.88 -18.79 12.73
C CYS A 87 -9.39 -18.88 12.43
N SER A 88 -9.78 -19.54 11.33
CA SER A 88 -11.18 -19.76 10.99
C SER A 88 -11.86 -20.74 11.96
N HIS A 89 -11.15 -21.80 12.35
CA HIS A 89 -11.66 -22.82 13.27
C HIS A 89 -11.86 -22.25 14.67
N SER A 90 -10.88 -21.48 15.18
CA SER A 90 -10.99 -20.80 16.48
C SER A 90 -12.14 -19.78 16.51
N ARG A 91 -12.34 -19.04 15.40
CA ARG A 91 -13.48 -18.11 15.27
C ARG A 91 -14.83 -18.83 15.27
N LYS A 92 -14.94 -19.96 14.56
CA LYS A 92 -16.16 -20.79 14.55
C LYS A 92 -16.44 -21.42 15.91
N GLN A 93 -15.43 -21.92 16.60
CA GLN A 93 -15.58 -22.44 17.97
C GLN A 93 -16.04 -21.36 18.94
N LYS A 94 -15.43 -20.16 18.91
CA LYS A 94 -15.87 -19.05 19.77
C LYS A 94 -17.29 -18.59 19.45
N ALA A 95 -17.66 -18.52 18.18
CA ALA A 95 -19.02 -18.18 17.77
C ALA A 95 -20.04 -19.24 18.22
N TRP A 96 -19.69 -20.54 18.12
CA TRP A 96 -20.54 -21.64 18.58
C TRP A 96 -20.70 -21.66 20.11
N LEU A 97 -19.61 -21.45 20.86
CA LEU A 97 -19.65 -21.35 22.32
C LEU A 97 -20.50 -20.16 22.79
N ASN A 98 -20.37 -19.00 22.13
CA ASN A 98 -21.20 -17.82 22.44
C ASN A 98 -22.69 -18.07 22.13
N ALA A 99 -23.02 -18.81 21.08
CA ALA A 99 -24.41 -19.16 20.77
C ALA A 99 -25.02 -20.12 21.81
N LEU A 100 -24.24 -21.07 22.33
CA LEU A 100 -24.69 -22.05 23.32
C LEU A 100 -24.85 -21.44 24.73
N CYS A 101 -24.03 -20.44 25.09
CA CYS A 101 -24.12 -19.72 26.36
C CYS A 101 -25.18 -18.60 26.41
N CYS A 102 -25.87 -18.34 25.30
CA CYS A 102 -26.98 -17.38 25.24
C CYS A 102 -28.36 -18.06 25.07
N SER A 103 -28.46 -19.36 25.38
CA SER A 103 -29.74 -20.10 25.46
C SER A 103 -30.27 -20.15 26.89
#